data_AF-E9B438-F1
#
_entry.id   AF-E9B438-F1
#
_cell.length_a   1.000
_cell.length_b   1.000
_cell.length_c   1.000
_cell.angle_alpha   90.00
_cell.angle_beta   90.00
_cell.angle_gamma   90.00
#
_symmetry.space_group_name_H-M   'P 1'
#
loop_
_entity.id
_entity.type
_entity.pdbx_description
1 polymer ?
#
loop_
_entity_poly.entity_id
_entity_poly.type
_entity_poly.pdbx_seq_one_letter_code
_entity_poly.pdbx_strand_id
1 'polypeptide(L)'
;MLVRGAFTLGKAENACQWYYRIGFFGLPWLWAVLWLFFRHYEDESELIRWYVERARRYSILGGAVFVIVSVAFLFVIPPTSPIWVIAPFQDTFQWGYFAVNASEVAGAQNTSSSG
;
A
#
# COMPACT_ATOMS: atom_id res chain seq x y z
N MET A 1 13.24 14.95 23.63
CA MET A 1 14.67 15.28 23.53
C MET A 1 15.32 14.36 22.49
N LEU A 2 15.60 14.91 21.30
CA LEU A 2 16.28 14.22 20.21
C LEU A 2 17.78 14.15 20.54
N VAL A 3 18.22 13.12 21.27
CA VAL A 3 19.63 12.82 21.43
C VAL A 3 20.14 12.15 20.14
N ARG A 4 20.29 12.96 19.08
CA ARG A 4 21.08 12.62 17.89
C ARG A 4 22.55 12.73 18.26
N GLY A 5 23.05 11.75 19.02
CA GLY A 5 24.49 11.47 19.00
C GLY A 5 24.88 11.09 17.57
N ALA A 6 26.16 11.27 17.21
CA ALA A 6 26.69 10.83 15.93
C ALA A 6 26.21 9.40 15.65
N PHE A 7 25.65 9.19 14.46
CA PHE A 7 25.12 7.90 14.04
C PHE A 7 26.31 6.96 13.85
N THR A 8 26.73 6.29 14.94
CA THR A 8 27.87 5.39 14.90
C THR A 8 27.55 4.21 13.99
N LEU A 9 28.56 3.68 13.30
CA LEU A 9 28.42 2.58 12.34
C LEU A 9 27.61 1.40 12.94
N GLY A 10 27.88 1.01 14.19
CA GLY A 10 27.14 -0.06 14.86
C GLY A 10 25.65 0.26 15.14
N LYS A 11 25.28 1.52 15.35
CA LYS A 11 23.85 1.92 15.44
C LYS A 11 23.18 1.87 14.06
N ALA A 12 23.90 2.24 13.01
CA ALA A 12 23.43 2.17 11.64
C ALA A 12 23.16 0.72 11.21
N GLU A 13 24.08 -0.20 11.52
CA GLU A 13 23.92 -1.64 11.28
C GLU A 13 22.70 -2.21 12.01
N ASN A 14 22.56 -1.91 13.30
CA ASN A 14 21.44 -2.43 14.09
C ASN A 14 20.09 -1.88 13.58
N ALA A 15 20.03 -0.58 13.25
CA ALA A 15 18.84 0.01 12.62
C ALA A 15 18.53 -0.65 11.27
N CYS A 16 19.53 -0.83 10.41
CA CYS A 16 19.38 -1.49 9.10
C CYS A 16 18.82 -2.91 9.26
N GLN A 17 19.38 -3.71 10.17
CA GLN A 17 18.87 -5.05 10.48
C GLN A 17 17.42 -5.04 10.96
N TRP A 18 17.08 -4.10 11.87
CA TRP A 18 15.75 -4.01 12.45
C TRP A 18 14.71 -3.63 11.39
N TYR A 19 14.97 -2.58 10.61
CA TYR A 19 14.10 -2.16 9.51
C TYR A 19 13.97 -3.27 8.45
N TYR A 20 15.06 -3.95 8.10
CA TYR A 20 15.01 -5.07 7.17
C TYR A 20 14.07 -6.19 7.65
N ARG A 21 14.08 -6.50 8.96
CA ARG A 21 13.18 -7.50 9.57
C ARG A 21 11.72 -7.06 9.56
N ILE A 22 11.42 -5.78 9.83
CA ILE A 22 10.04 -5.28 9.79
C ILE A 22 9.44 -5.42 8.39
N GLY A 23 10.24 -5.30 7.32
CA GLY A 23 9.73 -5.40 5.96
C GLY A 23 8.95 -6.71 5.68
N PHE A 24 9.25 -7.79 6.43
CA PHE A 24 8.51 -9.06 6.33
C PHE A 24 7.07 -9.01 6.85
N PHE A 25 6.70 -7.99 7.64
CA PHE A 25 5.32 -7.79 8.12
C PHE A 25 4.40 -7.18 7.05
N GLY A 26 4.62 -7.51 5.77
CA GLY A 26 3.79 -7.04 4.66
C GLY A 26 4.04 -5.58 4.25
N LEU A 27 5.23 -5.06 4.53
CA LEU A 27 5.61 -3.68 4.20
C LEU A 27 6.75 -3.67 3.17
N PRO A 28 6.51 -4.11 1.91
CA PRO A 28 7.57 -4.23 0.91
C PRO A 28 8.22 -2.88 0.54
N TRP A 29 7.48 -1.77 0.68
CA TRP A 29 8.00 -0.42 0.52
C TRP A 29 9.11 -0.04 1.52
N LEU A 30 9.17 -0.71 2.68
CA LEU A 30 10.09 -0.40 3.76
C LEU A 30 11.51 -0.85 3.39
N TRP A 31 11.62 -1.94 2.60
CA TRP A 31 12.88 -2.35 1.99
C TRP A 31 13.38 -1.34 0.95
N ALA A 32 12.48 -0.65 0.23
CA ALA A 32 12.88 0.42 -0.69
C ALA A 32 13.39 1.66 0.06
N VAL A 33 12.73 2.03 1.16
CA VAL A 33 13.19 3.13 2.03
C VAL A 33 14.55 2.79 2.64
N LEU A 34 14.72 1.58 3.17
CA LEU A 34 16.00 1.10 3.70
C LEU A 34 17.09 1.19 2.64
N TRP A 35 16.81 0.72 1.42
CA TRP A 35 17.75 0.79 0.31
C TRP A 35 18.16 2.24 -0.01
N LEU A 36 17.21 3.17 -0.12
CA LEU A 36 17.51 4.59 -0.41
C LEU A 36 18.38 5.26 0.65
N PHE A 37 18.12 4.98 1.93
CA PHE A 37 18.85 5.60 3.03
C PHE A 37 20.24 4.98 3.24
N PHE A 38 20.34 3.65 3.21
CA PHE A 38 21.56 2.94 3.57
C PHE A 38 22.52 2.67 2.40
N ARG A 39 22.11 2.91 1.14
CA ARG A 39 23.01 2.76 -0.03
C ARG A 39 24.30 3.58 0.06
N HIS A 40 24.26 4.72 0.76
CA HIS A 40 25.43 5.60 0.89
C HIS A 40 26.47 5.05 1.86
N TYR A 41 26.11 4.06 2.69
CA TYR A 41 26.98 3.42 3.68
C TYR A 41 27.40 2.00 3.24
N GLU A 42 27.16 1.62 1.98
CA GLU A 42 27.51 0.29 1.45
C GLU A 42 29.02 0.04 1.47
N ASP A 43 29.84 1.07 1.25
CA ASP A 43 31.30 0.98 1.27
C ASP A 43 31.89 1.00 2.70
N GLU A 44 31.09 1.41 3.69
CA GLU A 44 31.55 1.53 5.08
C GLU A 44 31.34 0.24 5.90
N SER A 45 30.40 -0.62 5.51
CA SER A 45 30.12 -1.87 6.21
C SER A 45 29.60 -2.95 5.27
N GLU A 46 30.26 -4.11 5.30
CA GLU A 46 29.83 -5.29 4.53
C GLU A 46 28.44 -5.80 4.96
N LEU A 47 28.10 -5.63 6.24
CA LEU A 47 26.78 -5.99 6.77
C LEU A 47 25.69 -5.13 6.12
N ILE A 48 25.89 -3.81 6.10
CA ILE A 48 24.95 -2.88 5.47
C ILE A 48 24.82 -3.21 3.98
N ARG A 49 25.94 -3.41 3.27
CA ARG A 49 25.95 -3.79 1.85
C ARG A 49 25.08 -5.02 1.57
N TRP A 50 25.24 -6.07 2.39
CA TRP A 50 24.45 -7.29 2.24
C TRP A 50 22.95 -7.06 2.43
N TYR A 51 22.55 -6.31 3.45
CA TYR A 51 21.14 -6.00 3.70
C TYR A 51 20.53 -5.11 2.63
N VAL A 52 21.27 -4.10 2.18
CA VAL A 52 20.80 -3.13 1.19
C VAL A 52 20.60 -3.80 -0.17
N GLU A 53 21.54 -4.64 -0.61
CA GLU A 53 21.41 -5.33 -1.89
C GLU A 53 20.23 -6.32 -1.88
N ARG A 54 20.02 -7.00 -0.75
CA ARG A 54 18.91 -7.94 -0.58
C ARG A 54 17.57 -7.22 -0.45
N ALA A 55 17.53 -6.10 0.27
CA ALA A 55 16.36 -5.24 0.40
C ALA A 55 15.92 -4.72 -0.97
N ARG A 56 16.84 -4.33 -1.85
CA ARG A 56 16.50 -3.95 -3.23
C ARG A 56 15.78 -5.07 -3.99
N ARG A 57 16.28 -6.30 -3.90
CA ARG A 57 15.65 -7.46 -4.58
C ARG A 57 14.27 -7.75 -3.99
N TYR A 58 14.14 -7.70 -2.66
CA TYR A 58 12.86 -7.92 -1.98
C TYR A 58 11.86 -6.79 -2.15
N SER A 59 12.28 -5.54 -2.32
CA SER A 59 11.35 -4.46 -2.63
C SER A 59 10.75 -4.64 -4.02
N ILE A 60 11.55 -5.07 -5.00
CA ILE A 60 11.08 -5.34 -6.36
C ILE A 60 10.13 -6.55 -6.37
N LEU A 61 10.56 -7.66 -5.77
CA LEU A 61 9.74 -8.88 -5.70
C LEU A 61 8.46 -8.65 -4.89
N GLY A 62 8.57 -8.00 -3.72
CA GLY A 62 7.43 -7.67 -2.88
C GLY A 62 6.46 -6.71 -3.56
N GLY A 63 6.98 -5.71 -4.30
CA GLY A 63 6.15 -4.82 -5.12
C GLY A 63 5.44 -5.56 -6.25
N ALA A 64 6.13 -6.44 -6.96
CA ALA A 64 5.54 -7.26 -8.02
C ALA A 64 4.44 -8.20 -7.47
N VAL A 65 4.72 -8.90 -6.38
CA VAL A 65 3.75 -9.77 -5.71
C VAL A 65 2.54 -8.95 -5.24
N PHE A 66 2.76 -7.78 -4.63
CA PHE A 66 1.68 -6.89 -4.20
C PHE A 66 0.78 -6.47 -5.37
N VAL A 67 1.36 -6.09 -6.52
CA VAL A 67 0.60 -5.74 -7.72
C VAL A 67 -0.17 -6.95 -8.25
N ILE A 68 0.48 -8.11 -8.38
CA ILE A 68 -0.17 -9.34 -8.86
C ILE A 68 -1.35 -9.72 -7.97
N VAL A 69 -1.14 -9.70 -6.65
CA VAL A 69 -2.18 -10.00 -5.66
C VAL A 69 -3.32 -8.98 -5.75
N SER A 70 -3.02 -7.69 -5.86
CA SER A 70 -4.04 -6.63 -6.01
C SER A 70 -4.87 -6.82 -7.28
N VAL A 71 -4.22 -7.15 -8.40
CA VAL A 71 -4.89 -7.45 -9.67
C VAL A 71 -5.75 -8.71 -9.53
N ALA A 72 -5.24 -9.77 -8.90
CA ALA A 72 -6.02 -10.98 -8.64
C ALA A 72 -7.26 -10.67 -7.77
N PHE A 73 -7.12 -9.85 -6.72
CA PHE A 73 -8.26 -9.42 -5.90
C PHE A 73 -9.31 -8.64 -6.71
N LEU A 74 -8.91 -7.84 -7.70
CA LEU A 74 -9.86 -7.16 -8.59
C LEU A 74 -10.71 -8.14 -9.42
N PHE A 75 -10.14 -9.29 -9.80
CA PHE A 75 -10.88 -10.32 -10.56
C PHE A 75 -11.66 -11.30 -9.67
N VAL A 76 -11.17 -11.56 -8.47
CA VAL A 76 -11.80 -12.51 -7.53
C VAL A 76 -12.94 -11.88 -6.76
N ILE A 77 -12.83 -10.61 -6.38
CA ILE A 77 -13.89 -9.94 -5.63
C ILE A 77 -15.00 -9.57 -6.63
N PRO A 78 -16.22 -10.09 -6.47
CA PRO A 78 -17.33 -9.76 -7.35
C PRO A 78 -17.55 -8.24 -7.36
N PRO A 79 -17.85 -7.64 -8.52
CA PRO A 79 -18.14 -6.20 -8.62
C PRO A 79 -19.38 -5.78 -7.80
N THR A 80 -20.19 -6.75 -7.34
CA THR A 80 -21.33 -6.56 -6.44
C THR A 80 -20.97 -6.63 -4.96
N SER A 81 -19.70 -6.88 -4.61
CA SER A 81 -19.24 -6.93 -3.22
C SER A 81 -19.33 -5.55 -2.56
N PRO A 82 -19.78 -5.45 -1.30
CA PRO A 82 -19.84 -4.18 -0.55
C PRO A 82 -18.49 -3.47 -0.40
N ILE A 83 -17.37 -4.16 -0.70
CA ILE A 83 -16.01 -3.57 -0.77
C ILE A 83 -15.88 -2.59 -1.96
N TRP A 84 -16.63 -2.82 -3.04
CA TRP A 84 -16.65 -1.98 -4.25
C TRP A 84 -17.89 -1.09 -4.35
N VAL A 85 -18.90 -1.31 -3.50
CA VAL A 85 -20.12 -0.50 -3.49
C VAL A 85 -19.79 0.87 -2.92
N ILE A 86 -19.70 1.84 -3.81
CA ILE A 86 -19.80 3.25 -3.46
C ILE A 86 -21.22 3.43 -2.93
N ALA A 87 -21.35 3.63 -1.60
CA ALA A 87 -22.66 3.85 -0.99
C ALA A 87 -23.37 4.99 -1.72
N PRO A 88 -24.67 4.85 -2.06
CA PRO A 88 -25.40 5.92 -2.72
C PRO A 88 -25.43 7.12 -1.78
N PHE A 89 -24.73 8.19 -2.16
CA PHE A 89 -24.75 9.46 -1.45
C PHE A 89 -26.14 10.06 -1.63
N GLN A 90 -27.02 9.88 -0.64
CA GLN A 90 -28.42 10.31 -0.78
C GLN A 90 -28.59 11.84 -0.76
N ASP A 91 -27.60 12.59 -0.27
CA ASP A 91 -27.75 14.03 0.01
C ASP A 91 -26.88 14.98 -0.84
N THR A 92 -26.18 14.50 -1.88
CA THR A 92 -25.33 15.37 -2.72
C THR A 92 -25.54 15.16 -4.21
N PHE A 93 -25.76 16.26 -4.93
CA PHE A 93 -25.92 16.26 -6.38
C PHE A 93 -24.61 15.83 -7.07
N GLN A 94 -24.66 14.76 -7.86
CA GLN A 94 -23.50 14.23 -8.59
C GLN A 94 -23.62 14.49 -10.09
N TRP A 95 -22.51 14.95 -10.69
CA TRP A 95 -22.35 14.99 -12.14
C TRP A 95 -21.55 13.77 -12.61
N GLY A 96 -22.02 13.11 -13.67
CA GLY A 96 -21.30 12.04 -14.35
C GLY A 96 -22.04 10.71 -14.41
N TYR A 97 -21.40 9.71 -15.02
CA TYR A 97 -21.99 8.41 -15.39
C TYR A 97 -22.60 7.64 -14.20
N PHE A 98 -22.10 7.86 -12.97
CA PHE A 98 -22.58 7.19 -11.76
C PHE A 98 -23.88 7.79 -11.17
N ALA A 99 -24.33 8.96 -11.62
CA ALA A 99 -25.57 9.59 -11.17
C ALA A 99 -26.83 8.94 -11.77
N VAL A 100 -26.71 8.33 -12.95
CA VAL A 100 -27.85 7.78 -13.72
C VAL A 100 -28.49 6.59 -13.01
N ASN A 101 -27.66 5.73 -12.38
CA ASN A 101 -28.16 4.55 -11.65
C ASN A 101 -28.93 4.92 -10.37
N ALA A 102 -28.63 6.05 -9.72
CA ALA A 102 -29.38 6.50 -8.55
C ALA A 102 -30.79 6.99 -8.94
N SER A 103 -30.93 7.65 -10.09
CA SER A 103 -32.23 8.13 -10.58
C SER A 103 -33.18 7.02 -11.02
N GLU A 104 -32.68 5.93 -11.61
CA GLU A 104 -33.52 4.79 -12.02
C GLU A 104 -34.05 4.00 -10.81
N VAL A 105 -33.21 3.81 -9.78
CA VAL A 105 -33.59 3.13 -8.53
C VAL A 105 -34.61 3.95 -7.72
N ALA A 106 -34.46 5.28 -7.70
CA ALA A 106 -35.44 6.18 -7.09
C ALA A 106 -36.78 6.21 -7.87
N GLY A 107 -36.74 6.15 -9.20
CA GLY A 107 -37.93 6.05 -10.04
C GLY A 107 -38.68 4.73 -9.89
N ALA A 108 -37.96 3.62 -9.73
CA ALA A 108 -38.53 2.29 -9.49
C ALA A 108 -39.19 2.17 -8.10
N GLN A 109 -38.61 2.80 -7.07
CA GLN A 109 -39.22 2.82 -5.73
C GLN A 109 -40.54 3.62 -5.70
N ASN A 110 -40.60 4.79 -6.34
CA ASN A 110 -41.82 5.61 -6.38
C ASN A 110 -42.96 4.99 -7.19
N THR A 111 -42.66 4.18 -8.20
CA THR A 111 -43.68 3.48 -8.99
C THR A 111 -44.21 2.23 -8.28
N SER A 112 -43.41 1.61 -7.42
CA SER A 112 -43.84 0.43 -6.63
C SER A 112 -44.71 0.75 -5.41
N SER A 113 -44.67 1.98 -4.89
CA SER A 113 -45.50 2.38 -3.72
C SER A 113 -46.85 3.00 -4.10
N SER A 114 -47.20 3.02 -5.39
CA SER A 114 -48.39 3.69 -5.92
C SER A 114 -49.43 2.71 -6.50
N GLY A 115 -49.27 1.40 -6.26
CA GLY A 115 -50.18 0.34 -6.72
C GLY A 115 -50.99 -0.27 -5.58
#